data_AF-A0A9E0RUE0-F1
#
_entry.id   AF-A0A9E0RUE0-F1
#
_cell.length_a   1.000
_cell.length_b   1.000
_cell.length_c   1.000
_cell.angle_alpha   90.00
_cell.angle_beta   90.00
_cell.angle_gamma   90.00
#
_symmetry.space_group_name_H-M   'P 1'
#
loop_
_entity.id
_entity.type
_entity.pdbx_description
1 polymer ?
#
loop_
_entity_poly.entity_id
_entity_poly.type
_entity_poly.pdbx_seq_one_letter_code
_entity_poly.pdbx_strand_id
1 'polypeptide(L)'
;MKASPCAWSATKGTSTRARVSDHFNEQAGWNRSLGSAFTADLLIRMDGDLHAGGPVAQLCDGWPGNPRRDALGLRILGALHHGVLTGRAPDLAPYYPPEPASQGIDEAWALSRDWLAANLDHVAAFIKRPPQTNETRRAIALLPGFQQLAARFAMPLNLLEIGASAGLNQNWDRFNYQTKTWSRTGASDVTIFTDWTLPPPAHLDAEITIAARAACDIDPLDIRDADEAARLKAYVWPDQPERLARLDAALTLAQESGTRVE
;
A
#
# COMPACT_ATOMS: atom_id res chain seq x y z
N MET A 1 49.86 -39.30 -5.89
CA MET A 1 49.37 -37.91 -5.91
C MET A 1 48.16 -37.83 -5.00
N LYS A 2 48.24 -37.04 -3.91
CA LYS A 2 47.14 -36.82 -2.96
C LYS A 2 46.22 -35.74 -3.53
N ALA A 3 44.92 -36.00 -3.60
CA ALA A 3 43.91 -34.97 -3.79
C ALA A 3 43.26 -34.68 -2.43
N SER A 4 43.40 -33.44 -1.96
CA SER A 4 42.75 -32.94 -0.74
C SER A 4 41.24 -32.80 -0.95
N PRO A 5 40.40 -33.06 0.06
CA PRO A 5 38.99 -32.67 0.00
C PRO A 5 38.89 -31.16 0.25
N CYS A 6 38.28 -30.47 -0.71
CA CYS A 6 37.95 -29.05 -0.62
C CYS A 6 36.88 -28.87 0.47
N ALA A 7 37.23 -28.21 1.57
CA ALA A 7 36.29 -27.80 2.59
C ALA A 7 35.35 -26.76 1.99
N TRP A 8 34.06 -27.08 1.90
CA TRP A 8 33.03 -26.07 1.69
C TRP A 8 33.01 -25.15 2.91
N SER A 9 33.52 -23.93 2.74
CA SER A 9 33.34 -22.87 3.71
C SER A 9 31.85 -22.55 3.77
N ALA A 10 31.23 -22.74 4.93
CA ALA A 10 29.93 -22.16 5.22
C ALA A 10 30.07 -20.65 5.10
N THR A 11 29.51 -20.07 4.04
CA THR A 11 29.26 -18.63 3.98
C THR A 11 28.40 -18.28 5.19
N LYS A 12 28.95 -17.49 6.11
CA LYS A 12 28.21 -16.91 7.24
C LYS A 12 27.04 -16.11 6.65
N GLY A 13 25.84 -16.69 6.66
CA GLY A 13 24.64 -15.97 6.23
C GLY A 13 24.50 -14.70 7.06
N THR A 14 24.22 -13.58 6.40
CA THR A 14 23.91 -12.30 7.06
C THR A 14 22.84 -12.53 8.15
N SER A 15 23.10 -12.06 9.37
CA SER A 15 22.16 -12.27 10.48
C SER A 15 20.77 -11.72 10.12
N THR A 16 19.70 -12.32 10.65
CA THR A 16 18.33 -11.84 10.42
C THR A 16 18.19 -10.35 10.72
N ARG A 17 18.82 -9.87 11.79
CA ARG A 17 18.85 -8.45 12.16
C ARG A 17 19.47 -7.57 11.07
N ALA A 18 20.62 -7.95 10.52
CA ALA A 18 21.26 -7.17 9.46
C ALA A 18 20.40 -7.11 8.19
N ARG A 19 19.73 -8.21 7.81
CA ARG A 19 18.80 -8.21 6.66
C ARG A 19 17.56 -7.32 6.88
N VAL A 20 17.07 -7.23 8.13
CA VAL A 20 15.97 -6.32 8.50
C VAL A 20 16.44 -4.86 8.43
N SER A 21 17.63 -4.58 8.94
CA SER A 21 18.24 -3.24 8.88
C SER A 21 18.44 -2.75 7.45
N ASP A 22 19.01 -3.59 6.58
CA ASP A 22 19.18 -3.29 5.16
C ASP A 22 17.83 -2.96 4.50
N HIS A 23 16.78 -3.74 4.81
CA HIS A 23 15.42 -3.49 4.32
C HIS A 23 14.88 -2.14 4.79
N PHE A 24 15.00 -1.80 6.08
CA PHE A 24 14.48 -0.52 6.59
C PHE A 24 15.17 0.67 5.91
N ASN A 25 16.49 0.61 5.74
CA ASN A 25 17.26 1.66 5.08
C ASN A 25 16.94 1.77 3.58
N GLU A 26 16.83 0.64 2.87
CA GLU A 26 16.43 0.65 1.45
C GLU A 26 15.01 1.21 1.27
N GLN A 27 14.05 0.72 2.07
CA GLN A 27 12.67 1.17 2.03
C GLN A 27 12.56 2.67 2.36
N ALA A 28 13.30 3.17 3.35
CA ALA A 28 13.35 4.60 3.66
C ALA A 28 13.82 5.45 2.46
N GLY A 29 14.80 4.95 1.70
CA GLY A 29 15.25 5.57 0.46
C GLY A 29 14.14 5.68 -0.59
N TRP A 30 13.36 4.61 -0.80
CA TRP A 30 12.21 4.62 -1.70
C TRP A 30 11.09 5.54 -1.22
N ASN A 31 10.76 5.52 0.07
CA ASN A 31 9.77 6.40 0.66
C ASN A 31 10.10 7.87 0.42
N ARG A 32 11.36 8.27 0.67
CA ARG A 32 11.79 9.65 0.48
C ARG A 32 11.75 10.06 -1.00
N SER A 33 12.23 9.21 -1.91
CA SER A 33 12.24 9.52 -3.35
C SER A 33 10.83 9.58 -3.96
N LEU A 34 9.87 8.88 -3.35
CA LEU A 34 8.46 8.85 -3.77
C LEU A 34 7.57 9.81 -2.97
N GLY A 35 8.16 10.73 -2.19
CA GLY A 35 7.45 11.84 -1.55
C GLY A 35 6.80 11.51 -0.21
N SER A 36 7.39 10.63 0.60
CA SER A 36 6.96 10.36 1.98
C SER A 36 8.15 10.40 2.93
N ALA A 37 8.51 11.63 3.34
CA ALA A 37 9.62 11.86 4.25
C ALA A 37 9.32 11.34 5.67
N PHE A 38 8.09 11.52 6.18
CA PHE A 38 7.70 11.05 7.51
C PHE A 38 7.84 9.53 7.64
N THR A 39 7.30 8.76 6.70
CA THR A 39 7.44 7.29 6.70
C THR A 39 8.91 6.87 6.58
N ALA A 40 9.70 7.55 5.74
CA ALA A 40 11.13 7.29 5.62
C ALA A 40 11.86 7.53 6.95
N ASP A 41 11.54 8.62 7.63
CA ASP A 41 12.20 8.98 8.87
C ASP A 41 11.82 8.06 10.02
N LEU A 42 10.56 7.58 10.09
CA LEU A 42 10.16 6.54 11.05
C LEU A 42 10.92 5.23 10.81
N LEU A 43 11.15 4.81 9.56
CA LEU A 43 11.95 3.62 9.26
C LEU A 43 13.39 3.73 9.79
N ILE A 44 14.00 4.93 9.70
CA ILE A 44 15.34 5.15 10.25
C ILE A 44 15.35 5.03 11.79
N ARG A 45 14.32 5.54 12.49
CA ARG A 45 14.24 5.36 13.94
C ARG A 45 13.95 3.91 14.33
N MET A 46 13.13 3.20 13.55
CA MET A 46 12.91 1.76 13.73
C MET A 46 14.20 0.96 13.58
N ASP A 47 15.10 1.34 12.66
CA ASP A 47 16.42 0.71 12.53
C ASP A 47 17.32 0.97 13.75
N GLY A 48 17.26 2.19 14.32
CA GLY A 48 17.90 2.49 15.60
C GLY A 48 17.39 1.60 16.75
N ASP A 49 16.07 1.43 16.84
CA ASP A 49 15.41 0.60 17.87
C ASP A 49 15.71 -0.90 17.71
N LEU A 50 15.79 -1.37 16.46
CA LEU A 50 16.22 -2.72 16.11
C LEU A 50 17.63 -3.03 16.66
N HIS A 51 18.55 -2.06 16.59
CA HIS A 51 19.91 -2.21 17.14
C HIS A 51 19.96 -2.07 18.66
N ALA A 52 19.12 -1.21 19.23
CA ALA A 52 19.00 -1.00 20.67
C ALA A 52 18.31 -2.17 21.40
N GLY A 53 17.68 -3.11 20.67
CA GLY A 53 16.95 -4.23 21.26
C GLY A 53 15.55 -3.85 21.76
N GLY A 54 14.97 -2.78 21.23
CA GLY A 54 13.65 -2.28 21.59
C GLY A 54 12.48 -3.11 21.01
N PRO A 55 11.24 -2.60 21.08
CA PRO A 55 10.06 -3.31 20.59
C PRO A 55 10.13 -3.68 19.10
N VAL A 56 10.79 -2.89 18.25
CA VAL A 56 11.00 -3.26 16.83
C VAL A 56 11.89 -4.49 16.72
N ALA A 57 12.94 -4.59 17.55
CA ALA A 57 13.78 -5.77 17.58
C ALA A 57 13.00 -7.03 17.96
N GLN A 58 12.06 -6.91 18.92
CA GLN A 58 11.20 -8.01 19.35
C GLN A 58 10.20 -8.42 18.25
N LEU A 59 9.59 -7.46 17.56
CA LEU A 59 8.67 -7.73 16.44
C LEU A 59 9.36 -8.37 15.24
N CYS A 60 10.64 -8.07 15.03
CA CYS A 60 11.43 -8.62 13.93
C CYS A 60 12.14 -9.93 14.29
N ASP A 61 12.19 -10.29 15.58
CA ASP A 61 12.91 -11.47 16.03
C ASP A 61 12.27 -12.74 15.46
N GLY A 62 13.12 -13.63 14.94
CA GLY A 62 12.65 -14.87 14.33
C GLY A 62 11.76 -14.71 13.09
N TRP A 63 11.68 -13.54 12.43
CA TRP A 63 10.87 -13.37 11.22
C TRP A 63 11.18 -14.47 10.19
N PRO A 64 10.21 -15.32 9.81
CA PRO A 64 10.49 -16.55 9.06
C PRO A 64 10.74 -16.31 7.57
N GLY A 65 10.31 -15.16 7.06
CA GLY A 65 10.39 -14.82 5.65
C GLY A 65 11.57 -13.92 5.29
N ASN A 66 11.47 -13.26 4.14
CA ASN A 66 12.47 -12.31 3.69
C ASN A 66 11.96 -10.88 3.98
N PRO A 67 12.57 -10.13 4.90
CA PRO A 67 12.06 -8.83 5.34
C PRO A 67 11.75 -7.86 4.19
N ARG A 68 12.60 -7.88 3.15
CA ARG A 68 12.44 -7.06 1.95
C ARG A 68 11.26 -7.49 1.09
N ARG A 69 11.21 -8.76 0.71
CA ARG A 69 10.09 -9.31 -0.09
C ARG A 69 8.76 -9.16 0.62
N ASP A 70 8.77 -9.32 1.95
CA ASP A 70 7.58 -9.30 2.76
C ASP A 70 7.17 -7.86 3.15
N ALA A 71 8.00 -6.86 2.81
CA ALA A 71 7.83 -5.45 3.17
C ALA A 71 7.68 -5.22 4.69
N LEU A 72 8.46 -5.92 5.51
CA LEU A 72 8.29 -5.99 6.97
C LEU A 72 8.21 -4.61 7.64
N GLY A 73 9.11 -3.68 7.27
CA GLY A 73 9.07 -2.30 7.77
C GLY A 73 7.74 -1.59 7.51
N LEU A 74 7.17 -1.73 6.30
CA LEU A 74 5.86 -1.17 5.98
C LEU A 74 4.72 -1.87 6.72
N ARG A 75 4.88 -3.14 7.14
CA ARG A 75 3.88 -3.82 7.98
C ARG A 75 3.81 -3.22 9.38
N ILE A 76 4.96 -2.95 10.00
CA ILE A 76 5.02 -2.32 11.32
C ILE A 76 4.49 -0.89 11.25
N LEU A 77 4.89 -0.10 10.25
CA LEU A 77 4.36 1.25 10.06
C LEU A 77 2.87 1.26 9.72
N GLY A 78 2.40 0.27 8.97
CA GLY A 78 0.98 0.06 8.73
C GLY A 78 0.22 -0.21 10.03
N ALA A 79 0.78 -0.94 10.98
CA ALA A 79 0.14 -1.16 12.28
C ALA A 79 0.02 0.14 13.10
N LEU A 80 1.05 0.99 13.08
CA LEU A 80 1.01 2.31 13.72
C LEU A 80 -0.03 3.22 13.07
N HIS A 81 -0.02 3.33 11.74
CA HIS A 81 -0.99 4.14 11.00
C HIS A 81 -2.42 3.63 11.20
N HIS A 82 -2.62 2.32 11.23
CA HIS A 82 -3.91 1.71 11.57
C HIS A 82 -4.36 2.09 12.98
N GLY A 83 -3.44 2.05 13.96
CA GLY A 83 -3.70 2.50 15.33
C GLY A 83 -4.19 3.95 15.38
N VAL A 84 -3.57 4.84 14.59
CA VAL A 84 -4.01 6.25 14.45
C VAL A 84 -5.39 6.35 13.80
N LEU A 85 -5.60 5.70 12.64
CA LEU A 85 -6.87 5.77 11.88
C LEU A 85 -8.07 5.24 12.67
N THR A 86 -7.85 4.25 13.53
CA THR A 86 -8.89 3.61 14.35
C THR A 86 -9.03 4.21 15.76
N GLY A 87 -8.22 5.22 16.10
CA GLY A 87 -8.24 5.84 17.42
C GLY A 87 -7.64 4.98 18.55
N ARG A 88 -6.96 3.88 18.24
CA ARG A 88 -6.23 3.03 19.21
C ARG A 88 -4.88 3.64 19.64
N ALA A 89 -4.38 4.61 18.89
CA ALA A 89 -3.17 5.39 19.21
C ALA A 89 -3.47 6.89 19.21
N PRO A 90 -4.35 7.38 20.10
CA PRO A 90 -4.82 8.77 20.07
C PRO A 90 -3.66 9.77 20.28
N ASP A 91 -2.66 9.41 21.08
CA ASP A 91 -1.49 10.27 21.35
C ASP A 91 -0.58 10.43 20.12
N LEU A 92 -0.64 9.50 19.15
CA LEU A 92 0.10 9.60 17.89
C LEU A 92 -0.60 10.44 16.84
N ALA A 93 -1.93 10.58 16.90
CA ALA A 93 -2.72 11.25 15.87
C ALA A 93 -2.24 12.69 15.56
N PRO A 94 -1.87 13.53 16.54
CA PRO A 94 -1.36 14.87 16.28
C PRO A 94 -0.04 14.92 15.50
N TYR A 95 0.72 13.83 15.45
CA TYR A 95 2.03 13.78 14.80
C TYR A 95 1.99 13.15 13.40
N TYR A 96 0.86 12.57 13.01
CA TYR A 96 0.67 12.04 11.68
C TYR A 96 0.25 13.16 10.71
N PRO A 97 0.77 13.19 9.47
CA PRO A 97 0.30 14.10 8.43
C PRO A 97 -1.23 14.02 8.21
N PRO A 98 -1.88 15.07 7.68
CA PRO A 98 -1.29 16.17 6.90
C PRO A 98 -0.74 17.35 7.70
N GLU A 99 -1.14 17.52 8.96
CA GLU A 99 -0.72 18.65 9.81
C GLU A 99 -0.03 18.13 11.07
N PRO A 100 1.22 17.63 10.96
CA PRO A 100 1.91 17.07 12.11
C PRO A 100 2.32 18.18 13.09
N ALA A 101 2.29 17.87 14.38
CA ALA A 101 2.73 18.76 15.44
C ALA A 101 4.18 19.24 15.23
N SER A 102 4.44 20.51 15.58
CA SER A 102 5.74 21.17 15.38
C SER A 102 6.90 20.55 16.18
N GLN A 103 6.57 19.76 17.22
CA GLN A 103 7.52 19.02 18.05
C GLN A 103 8.32 17.96 17.26
N GLY A 104 7.85 17.59 16.06
CA GLY A 104 8.66 16.92 15.06
C GLY A 104 8.70 15.39 15.17
N ILE A 105 9.53 14.80 14.31
CA ILE A 105 9.60 13.35 14.07
C ILE A 105 10.16 12.55 15.25
N ASP A 106 10.98 13.16 16.12
CA ASP A 106 11.58 12.46 17.26
C ASP A 106 10.54 12.19 18.36
N GLU A 107 9.62 13.14 18.61
CA GLU A 107 8.49 12.94 19.52
C GLU A 107 7.51 11.91 18.96
N ALA A 108 7.20 12.02 17.66
CA ALA A 108 6.37 11.04 16.95
C ALA A 108 6.94 9.61 17.10
N TRP A 109 8.27 9.47 16.98
CA TRP A 109 8.94 8.20 17.19
C TRP A 109 8.91 7.74 18.66
N ALA A 110 9.16 8.62 19.62
CA ALA A 110 9.13 8.26 21.04
C ALA A 110 7.77 7.66 21.42
N LEU A 111 6.68 8.33 21.05
CA LEU A 111 5.32 7.85 21.23
C LEU A 111 5.04 6.56 20.44
N SER A 112 5.59 6.44 19.23
CA SER A 112 5.43 5.23 18.40
C SER A 112 6.08 4.03 19.08
N ARG A 113 7.30 4.19 19.58
CA ARG A 113 8.03 3.15 20.30
C ARG A 113 7.28 2.71 21.54
N ASP A 114 6.78 3.66 22.33
CA ASP A 114 6.04 3.38 23.56
C ASP A 114 4.72 2.64 23.24
N TRP A 115 4.01 3.06 22.19
CA TRP A 115 2.81 2.36 21.73
C TRP A 115 3.12 0.94 21.20
N LEU A 116 4.19 0.75 20.43
CA LEU A 116 4.62 -0.58 19.96
C LEU A 116 4.94 -1.50 21.13
N ALA A 117 5.66 -1.01 22.15
CA ALA A 117 6.00 -1.79 23.34
C ALA A 117 4.75 -2.22 24.12
N ALA A 118 3.75 -1.34 24.23
CA ALA A 118 2.48 -1.66 24.89
C ALA A 118 1.56 -2.59 24.07
N ASN A 119 1.80 -2.75 22.76
CA ASN A 119 0.90 -3.46 21.84
C ASN A 119 1.58 -4.58 21.03
N LEU A 120 2.68 -5.16 21.55
CA LEU A 120 3.50 -6.16 20.83
C LEU A 120 2.69 -7.29 20.22
N ASP A 121 1.81 -7.95 20.98
CA ASP A 121 1.01 -9.09 20.48
C ASP A 121 0.04 -8.68 19.37
N HIS A 122 -0.58 -7.51 19.52
CA HIS A 122 -1.48 -6.97 18.50
C HIS A 122 -0.73 -6.66 17.21
N VAL A 123 0.42 -6.00 17.30
CA VAL A 123 1.26 -5.68 16.14
C VAL A 123 1.82 -6.95 15.51
N ALA A 124 2.29 -7.91 16.30
CA ALA A 124 2.78 -9.20 15.82
C ALA A 124 1.70 -9.99 15.07
N ALA A 125 0.43 -9.88 15.48
CA ALA A 125 -0.69 -10.43 14.72
C ALA A 125 -0.95 -9.65 13.43
N PHE A 126 -0.97 -8.31 13.49
CA PHE A 126 -1.23 -7.43 12.35
C PHE A 126 -0.21 -7.65 11.21
N ILE A 127 1.08 -7.74 11.53
CA ILE A 127 2.14 -7.86 10.54
C ILE A 127 2.20 -9.23 9.85
N LYS A 128 1.41 -10.22 10.26
CA LYS A 128 1.34 -11.52 9.56
C LYS A 128 0.69 -11.41 8.20
N ARG A 129 -0.33 -10.56 8.06
CA ARG A 129 -1.01 -10.33 6.79
C ARG A 129 -0.21 -9.30 5.96
N PRO A 130 0.06 -9.56 4.67
CA PRO A 130 0.81 -8.65 3.82
C PRO A 130 0.04 -7.35 3.53
N PRO A 131 0.74 -6.28 3.12
CA PRO A 131 0.10 -5.15 2.44
C PRO A 131 -0.55 -5.64 1.15
N GLN A 132 -1.78 -5.23 0.89
CA GLN A 132 -2.45 -5.49 -0.38
C GLN A 132 -2.56 -4.18 -1.17
N THR A 133 -2.05 -4.19 -2.41
CA THR A 133 -1.92 -2.96 -3.19
C THR A 133 -3.17 -2.73 -4.04
N ASN A 134 -4.06 -1.84 -3.60
CA ASN A 134 -5.27 -1.46 -4.34
C ASN A 134 -5.21 -0.05 -4.95
N GLU A 135 -4.10 0.28 -5.60
CA GLU A 135 -3.86 1.60 -6.20
C GLU A 135 -4.73 1.81 -7.44
N THR A 136 -5.77 2.65 -7.31
CA THR A 136 -6.72 2.98 -8.39
C THR A 136 -6.10 3.75 -9.54
N ARG A 137 -4.94 4.42 -9.33
CA ARG A 137 -4.24 5.10 -10.43
C ARG A 137 -3.80 4.15 -11.55
N ARG A 138 -3.69 2.84 -11.29
CA ARG A 138 -3.45 1.83 -12.34
C ARG A 138 -4.53 1.83 -13.42
N ALA A 139 -5.75 2.26 -13.10
CA ALA A 139 -6.85 2.39 -14.03
C ALA A 139 -6.54 3.32 -15.22
N ILE A 140 -5.51 4.19 -15.15
CA ILE A 140 -5.08 5.00 -16.29
C ILE A 140 -4.70 4.13 -17.51
N ALA A 141 -4.14 2.95 -17.29
CA ALA A 141 -3.77 2.04 -18.37
C ALA A 141 -4.98 1.23 -18.86
N LEU A 142 -5.95 0.96 -17.98
CA LEU A 142 -7.13 0.14 -18.29
C LEU A 142 -8.08 0.85 -19.24
N LEU A 143 -8.43 2.11 -18.95
CA LEU A 143 -9.38 2.90 -19.76
C LEU A 143 -9.05 2.89 -21.26
N PRO A 144 -7.85 3.34 -21.71
CA PRO A 144 -7.56 3.41 -23.14
C PRO A 144 -7.51 2.02 -23.80
N GLY A 145 -7.05 1.00 -23.07
CA GLY A 145 -7.05 -0.38 -23.56
C GLY A 145 -8.46 -0.90 -23.82
N PHE A 146 -9.39 -0.70 -22.88
CA PHE A 146 -10.77 -1.13 -23.05
C PHE A 146 -11.55 -0.28 -24.07
N GLN A 147 -11.24 1.01 -24.19
CA GLN A 147 -11.80 1.85 -25.26
C GLN A 147 -11.36 1.40 -26.65
N GLN A 148 -10.11 0.97 -26.81
CA GLN A 148 -9.63 0.39 -28.06
C GLN A 148 -10.41 -0.87 -28.44
N LEU A 149 -10.74 -1.72 -27.45
CA LEU A 149 -11.54 -2.93 -27.66
C LEU A 149 -13.00 -2.57 -27.98
N ALA A 150 -13.59 -1.63 -27.25
CA ALA A 150 -14.95 -1.16 -27.48
C ALA A 150 -15.12 -0.58 -28.90
N ALA A 151 -14.19 0.27 -29.35
CA ALA A 151 -14.20 0.82 -30.70
C ALA A 151 -14.03 -0.26 -31.79
N ARG A 152 -13.25 -1.31 -31.52
CA ARG A 152 -12.99 -2.38 -32.49
C ARG A 152 -14.14 -3.38 -32.62
N PHE A 153 -14.78 -3.73 -31.51
CA PHE A 153 -15.72 -4.84 -31.47
C PHE A 153 -17.18 -4.41 -31.24
N ALA A 154 -17.41 -3.24 -30.62
CA ALA A 154 -18.74 -2.75 -30.26
C ALA A 154 -19.59 -3.79 -29.50
N MET A 155 -18.96 -4.54 -28.58
CA MET A 155 -19.61 -5.55 -27.75
C MET A 155 -19.48 -5.23 -26.26
N PRO A 156 -20.44 -5.64 -25.42
CA PRO A 156 -20.29 -5.55 -23.98
C PRO A 156 -19.09 -6.35 -23.44
N LEU A 157 -18.42 -5.79 -22.43
CA LEU A 157 -17.28 -6.42 -21.76
C LEU A 157 -17.73 -7.23 -20.54
N ASN A 158 -17.19 -8.44 -20.39
CA ASN A 158 -17.22 -9.19 -19.14
C ASN A 158 -15.83 -9.12 -18.51
N LEU A 159 -15.75 -8.65 -17.26
CA LEU A 159 -14.48 -8.44 -16.57
C LEU A 159 -14.26 -9.50 -15.50
N LEU A 160 -13.03 -10.02 -15.44
CA LEU A 160 -12.53 -10.84 -14.34
C LEU A 160 -11.17 -10.29 -13.89
N GLU A 161 -11.08 -9.81 -12.65
CA GLU A 161 -9.82 -9.38 -12.04
C GLU A 161 -9.30 -10.43 -11.06
N ILE A 162 -8.04 -10.83 -11.25
CA ILE A 162 -7.35 -11.81 -10.42
C ILE A 162 -6.39 -11.07 -9.50
N GLY A 163 -6.44 -11.36 -8.20
CA GLY A 163 -5.68 -10.62 -7.20
C GLY A 163 -6.25 -9.23 -6.97
N ALA A 164 -7.58 -9.14 -6.90
CA ALA A 164 -8.31 -7.87 -6.86
C ALA A 164 -8.22 -7.16 -5.51
N SER A 165 -7.70 -7.81 -4.47
CA SER A 165 -7.68 -7.31 -3.09
C SER A 165 -9.10 -6.91 -2.64
N ALA A 166 -9.35 -5.61 -2.49
CA ALA A 166 -10.65 -5.00 -2.18
C ALA A 166 -11.51 -4.64 -3.42
N GLY A 167 -11.07 -5.01 -4.63
CA GLY A 167 -11.83 -4.84 -5.87
C GLY A 167 -11.98 -3.41 -6.39
N LEU A 168 -11.25 -2.41 -5.87
CA LEU A 168 -11.48 -1.00 -6.21
C LEU A 168 -11.34 -0.71 -7.72
N ASN A 169 -10.40 -1.37 -8.40
CA ASN A 169 -10.19 -1.20 -9.84
C ASN A 169 -11.31 -1.83 -10.69
N GLN A 170 -12.23 -2.64 -10.13
CA GLN A 170 -13.44 -3.07 -10.83
C GLN A 170 -14.30 -1.89 -11.29
N ASN A 171 -14.12 -0.70 -10.72
CA ASN A 171 -14.91 0.49 -11.01
C ASN A 171 -14.24 1.47 -11.99
N TRP A 172 -13.16 1.06 -12.68
CA TRP A 172 -12.33 1.92 -13.51
C TRP A 172 -13.12 2.79 -14.51
N ASP A 173 -14.16 2.24 -15.16
CA ASP A 173 -14.97 2.94 -16.17
C ASP A 173 -15.78 4.12 -15.60
N ARG A 174 -16.00 4.12 -14.28
CA ARG A 174 -16.74 5.13 -13.53
C ARG A 174 -15.86 6.27 -13.03
N PHE A 175 -14.53 6.15 -13.10
CA PHE A 175 -13.62 7.18 -12.61
C PHE A 175 -13.55 8.39 -13.56
N ASN A 176 -13.20 9.55 -13.01
CA ASN A 176 -12.71 10.69 -13.78
C ASN A 176 -11.24 10.48 -14.11
N TYR A 177 -10.83 10.90 -15.30
CA TYR A 177 -9.45 10.85 -15.76
C TYR A 177 -9.02 12.24 -16.18
N GLN A 178 -7.91 12.70 -15.62
CA GLN A 178 -7.35 14.02 -15.90
C GLN A 178 -5.85 13.91 -16.13
N THR A 179 -5.40 14.39 -17.28
CA THR A 179 -3.99 14.53 -17.62
C THR A 179 -3.75 15.94 -18.15
N LYS A 180 -2.49 16.26 -18.48
CA LYS A 180 -2.16 17.54 -19.11
C LYS A 180 -2.72 17.69 -20.53
N THR A 181 -2.98 16.59 -21.23
CA THR A 181 -3.29 16.60 -22.68
C THR A 181 -4.69 16.11 -23.01
N TRP A 182 -5.36 15.41 -22.09
CA TRP A 182 -6.72 14.92 -22.27
C TRP A 182 -7.40 14.67 -20.92
N SER A 183 -8.73 14.65 -20.95
CA SER A 183 -9.56 14.27 -19.80
C SER A 183 -10.76 13.46 -20.25
N ARG A 184 -11.36 12.74 -19.29
CA ARG A 184 -12.65 12.07 -19.44
C ARG A 184 -13.40 12.13 -18.11
N THR A 185 -14.65 12.58 -18.16
CA THR A 185 -15.52 12.58 -16.98
C THR A 185 -16.19 11.23 -16.81
N GLY A 186 -16.10 10.68 -15.61
CA GLY A 186 -16.79 9.46 -15.19
C GLY A 186 -18.06 9.78 -14.39
N ALA A 187 -18.60 8.75 -13.73
CA ALA A 187 -19.80 8.83 -12.90
C ALA A 187 -19.46 8.50 -11.44
N SER A 188 -18.40 9.11 -10.90
CA SER A 188 -17.99 8.99 -9.49
C SER A 188 -17.10 10.15 -9.08
N ASP A 189 -16.80 10.26 -7.79
CA ASP A 189 -15.86 11.25 -7.24
C ASP A 189 -14.39 10.80 -7.31
N VAL A 190 -14.12 9.58 -7.81
CA VAL A 190 -12.76 9.06 -7.96
C VAL A 190 -12.08 9.74 -9.15
N THR A 191 -11.07 10.55 -8.88
CA THR A 191 -10.29 11.22 -9.92
C THR A 191 -8.89 10.64 -10.04
N ILE A 192 -8.57 10.15 -11.23
CA ILE A 192 -7.23 9.69 -11.62
C ILE A 192 -6.49 10.84 -12.28
N PHE A 193 -5.54 11.41 -11.56
CA PHE A 193 -4.59 12.37 -12.10
C PHE A 193 -3.23 11.72 -12.35
N THR A 194 -2.66 11.92 -13.54
CA THR A 194 -1.31 11.44 -13.85
C THR A 194 -0.63 12.25 -14.95
N ASP A 195 0.70 12.22 -14.95
CA ASP A 195 1.51 12.77 -16.03
C ASP A 195 1.56 11.78 -17.20
N TRP A 196 0.68 11.97 -18.17
CA TRP A 196 0.63 11.17 -19.40
C TRP A 196 1.48 11.84 -20.48
N THR A 197 2.57 11.19 -20.86
CA THR A 197 3.57 11.73 -21.79
C THR A 197 3.43 11.21 -23.22
N LEU A 198 2.47 10.33 -23.48
CA LEU A 198 2.13 9.81 -24.80
C LEU A 198 1.06 10.70 -25.48
N PRO A 199 0.80 10.54 -26.78
CA PRO A 199 -0.37 11.15 -27.41
C PRO A 199 -1.68 10.75 -26.70
N PRO A 200 -2.73 11.58 -26.77
CA PRO A 200 -4.05 11.19 -26.30
C PRO A 200 -4.52 9.86 -26.91
N PRO A 201 -5.20 8.99 -26.16
CA PRO A 201 -5.76 7.75 -26.70
C PRO A 201 -6.72 8.01 -27.88
N ALA A 202 -6.68 7.17 -28.91
CA ALA A 202 -7.41 7.39 -30.17
C ALA A 202 -8.95 7.28 -30.06
N HIS A 203 -9.46 6.69 -28.98
CA HIS A 203 -10.87 6.33 -28.82
C HIS A 203 -11.45 6.78 -27.46
N LEU A 204 -11.06 7.96 -26.97
CA LEU A 204 -11.53 8.50 -25.69
C LEU A 204 -13.06 8.62 -25.58
N ASP A 205 -13.75 8.75 -26.71
CA ASP A 205 -15.21 8.86 -26.78
C ASP A 205 -15.93 7.52 -27.03
N ALA A 206 -15.18 6.41 -27.15
CA ALA A 206 -15.81 5.10 -27.36
C ALA A 206 -16.66 4.71 -26.14
N GLU A 207 -17.92 4.38 -26.41
CA GLU A 207 -18.84 3.91 -25.38
C GLU A 207 -18.42 2.53 -24.88
N ILE A 208 -18.30 2.40 -23.56
CA ILE A 208 -17.99 1.13 -22.90
C ILE A 208 -19.25 0.64 -22.22
N THR A 209 -19.72 -0.54 -22.63
CA THR A 209 -20.78 -1.27 -21.94
C THR A 209 -20.15 -2.41 -21.14
N ILE A 210 -20.35 -2.44 -19.83
CA ILE A 210 -19.95 -3.57 -18.98
C ILE A 210 -21.16 -4.46 -18.74
N ALA A 211 -21.10 -5.71 -19.22
CA ALA A 211 -22.16 -6.70 -19.03
C ALA A 211 -22.05 -7.40 -17.66
N ALA A 212 -20.84 -7.74 -17.24
CA ALA A 212 -20.59 -8.38 -15.95
C ALA A 212 -19.22 -8.01 -15.37
N ARG A 213 -19.13 -8.09 -14.04
CA ARG A 213 -17.92 -7.88 -13.25
C ARG A 213 -17.75 -9.05 -12.29
N ALA A 214 -16.54 -9.60 -12.24
CA ALA A 214 -16.13 -10.61 -11.29
C ALA A 214 -14.70 -10.29 -10.83
N ALA A 215 -14.40 -10.64 -9.58
CA ALA A 215 -13.11 -10.42 -8.98
C ALA A 215 -12.81 -11.54 -7.98
N CYS A 216 -11.56 -11.97 -7.91
CA CYS A 216 -11.11 -12.93 -6.91
C CYS A 216 -9.75 -12.54 -6.30
N ASP A 217 -9.51 -12.98 -5.08
CA ASP A 217 -8.23 -12.84 -4.38
C ASP A 217 -7.98 -14.04 -3.46
N ILE A 218 -6.71 -14.28 -3.08
CA ILE A 218 -6.37 -15.35 -2.14
C ILE A 218 -6.67 -14.97 -0.68
N ASP A 219 -6.75 -13.66 -0.38
CA ASP A 219 -7.10 -13.09 0.93
C ASP A 219 -8.00 -11.85 0.70
N PRO A 220 -9.24 -12.02 0.22
CA PRO A 220 -10.10 -10.88 -0.13
C PRO A 220 -10.37 -9.97 1.08
N LEU A 221 -10.36 -8.66 0.85
CA LEU A 221 -10.70 -7.66 1.87
C LEU A 221 -12.19 -7.29 1.79
N ASP A 222 -12.90 -7.39 2.90
CA ASP A 222 -14.26 -6.89 3.02
C ASP A 222 -14.25 -5.40 3.35
N ILE A 223 -14.40 -4.58 2.32
CA ILE A 223 -14.47 -3.12 2.45
C ILE A 223 -15.68 -2.60 3.25
N ARG A 224 -16.63 -3.47 3.62
CA ARG A 224 -17.76 -3.10 4.49
C ARG A 224 -17.42 -3.23 5.97
N ASP A 225 -16.34 -3.96 6.29
CA ASP A 225 -15.73 -3.94 7.61
C ASP A 225 -14.85 -2.69 7.72
N ALA A 226 -15.16 -1.83 8.69
CA ALA A 226 -14.45 -0.59 8.91
C ALA A 226 -12.98 -0.81 9.33
N ASP A 227 -12.66 -1.90 10.04
CA ASP A 227 -11.30 -2.23 10.45
C ASP A 227 -10.49 -2.73 9.23
N GLU A 228 -11.09 -3.54 8.34
CA GLU A 228 -10.43 -3.95 7.09
C GLU A 228 -10.23 -2.79 6.11
N ALA A 229 -11.21 -1.89 5.99
CA ALA A 229 -11.06 -0.66 5.21
C ALA A 229 -9.96 0.25 5.79
N ALA A 230 -9.92 0.42 7.11
CA ALA A 230 -8.85 1.16 7.80
C ALA A 230 -7.48 0.49 7.59
N ARG A 231 -7.42 -0.85 7.59
CA ARG A 231 -6.20 -1.62 7.32
C ARG A 231 -5.68 -1.40 5.91
N LEU A 232 -6.57 -1.40 4.90
CA LEU A 232 -6.20 -1.06 3.53
C LEU A 232 -5.62 0.37 3.46
N LYS A 233 -6.30 1.32 4.12
CA LYS A 233 -5.88 2.73 4.20
C LYS A 233 -4.55 2.92 4.91
N ALA A 234 -4.28 2.13 5.95
CA ALA A 234 -3.06 2.20 6.75
C ALA A 234 -1.78 1.95 5.93
N TYR A 235 -1.88 1.23 4.81
CA TYR A 235 -0.77 0.99 3.89
C TYR A 235 -0.54 2.10 2.86
N VAL A 236 -1.39 3.12 2.81
CA VAL A 236 -1.10 4.38 2.12
C VAL A 236 -0.31 5.27 3.06
N TRP A 237 0.78 5.85 2.58
CA TRP A 237 1.61 6.72 3.41
C TRP A 237 0.82 7.96 3.85
N PRO A 238 0.92 8.34 5.14
CA PRO A 238 0.11 9.42 5.69
C PRO A 238 0.45 10.78 5.04
N ASP A 239 1.70 10.96 4.56
CA ASP A 239 2.16 12.18 3.85
C ASP A 239 1.48 12.42 2.49
N GLN A 240 0.62 11.51 2.03
CA GLN A 240 0.05 11.56 0.68
C GLN A 240 -1.47 11.76 0.75
N PRO A 241 -1.93 12.94 1.18
CA PRO A 241 -3.35 13.22 1.41
C PRO A 241 -4.18 13.05 0.14
N GLU A 242 -3.64 13.34 -1.05
CA GLU A 242 -4.37 13.13 -2.30
C GLU A 242 -4.54 11.64 -2.63
N ARG A 243 -3.59 10.78 -2.21
CA ARG A 243 -3.74 9.33 -2.36
C ARG A 243 -4.75 8.77 -1.36
N LEU A 244 -4.74 9.28 -0.11
CA LEU A 244 -5.72 8.91 0.91
C LEU A 244 -7.14 9.31 0.49
N ALA A 245 -7.33 10.55 0.05
CA ALA A 245 -8.63 11.04 -0.42
C ALA A 245 -9.15 10.25 -1.64
N ARG A 246 -8.27 9.90 -2.58
CA ARG A 246 -8.64 9.05 -3.73
C ARG A 246 -9.00 7.63 -3.30
N LEU A 247 -8.30 7.06 -2.32
CA LEU A 247 -8.64 5.75 -1.76
C LEU A 247 -10.02 5.81 -1.07
N ASP A 248 -10.29 6.84 -0.27
CA ASP A 248 -11.57 7.03 0.40
C ASP A 248 -12.72 7.11 -0.63
N ALA A 249 -12.57 7.93 -1.67
CA ALA A 249 -13.56 8.02 -2.75
C ALA A 249 -13.78 6.66 -3.46
N ALA A 250 -12.71 5.89 -3.66
CA ALA A 250 -12.79 4.59 -4.30
C ALA A 250 -13.45 3.53 -3.41
N LEU A 251 -13.21 3.56 -2.11
CA LEU A 251 -13.89 2.71 -1.12
C LEU A 251 -15.38 2.99 -1.12
N THR A 252 -15.78 4.27 -1.05
CA THR A 252 -17.20 4.69 -1.11
C THR A 252 -17.86 4.16 -2.39
N LEU A 253 -17.25 4.40 -3.57
CA LEU A 253 -17.80 3.92 -4.83
C LEU A 253 -17.89 2.39 -4.89
N ALA A 254 -16.88 1.68 -4.39
CA ALA A 254 -16.89 0.22 -4.39
C ALA A 254 -18.00 -0.34 -3.49
N GLN A 255 -18.27 0.29 -2.35
CA GLN A 255 -19.39 -0.04 -1.46
C GLN A 255 -20.74 0.24 -2.14
N GLU A 256 -20.94 1.44 -2.70
CA GLU A 256 -22.18 1.85 -3.39
C GLU A 256 -22.49 0.98 -4.60
N SER A 257 -21.47 0.57 -5.34
CA SER A 257 -21.61 -0.29 -6.51
C SER A 257 -21.80 -1.77 -6.17
N GLY A 258 -21.73 -2.15 -4.90
CA GLY A 258 -21.83 -3.53 -4.46
C GLY A 258 -20.67 -4.41 -4.96
N THR A 259 -19.47 -3.84 -5.10
CA THR A 259 -18.27 -4.57 -5.49
C THR A 259 -18.01 -5.71 -4.51
N ARG A 260 -17.75 -6.91 -5.03
CA ARG A 260 -17.43 -8.11 -4.25
C ARG A 260 -16.22 -8.82 -4.85
N VAL A 261 -15.39 -9.38 -3.98
CA VAL A 261 -14.23 -10.19 -4.34
C VAL A 261 -14.41 -11.55 -3.68
N GLU A 262 -14.28 -12.61 -4.48
CA GLU A 262 -14.36 -14.01 -4.05
C GLU A 262 -13.02 -14.59 -3.61
#